data_AF-A0A0Q4II94-F1
#
_entry.id   AF-A0A0Q4II94-F1
#
_cell.length_a   1.000
_cell.length_b   1.000
_cell.length_c   1.000
_cell.angle_alpha   90.00
_cell.angle_beta   90.00
_cell.angle_gamma   90.00
#
_symmetry.space_group_name_H-M   'P 1'
#
loop_
_entity.id
_entity.type
_entity.pdbx_description
1 polymer ?
#
loop_
_entity_poly.entity_id
_entity_poly.type
_entity_poly.pdbx_seq_one_letter_code
_entity_poly.pdbx_strand_id
1 'polypeptide(L)'
;MGEGQARSDERFSRYSFASITNRSWRMTADIVVPQKSGDGAIVAQGSRLNGWGLVMLNDKPTFMNNASILDRYRTRIAGSEALNPSAHQITVDFAYDGGKRGAGATVQLLVDGAQAATGRISRTIGALMASEGGASIARDYGTTLSAEYASPFTYPGDIRKIVIDLKPTPQVPNENE
;
A
#
# COMPACT_ATOMS: atom_id res chain seq x y z
N MET A 1 -23.11 -10.14 17.27
CA MET A 1 -22.67 -9.33 16.11
C MET A 1 -21.24 -9.73 15.83
N GLY A 2 -20.98 -10.43 14.73
CA GLY A 2 -19.62 -10.90 14.41
C GLY A 2 -18.83 -9.75 13.80
N GLU A 3 -17.80 -9.27 14.49
CA GLU A 3 -16.79 -8.42 13.87
C GLU A 3 -16.01 -9.31 12.89
N GLY A 4 -16.32 -9.18 11.60
CA GLY A 4 -15.65 -9.94 10.55
C GLY A 4 -14.18 -9.55 10.49
N GLN A 5 -13.29 -10.51 10.74
CA GLN A 5 -11.87 -10.35 10.47
C GLN A 5 -11.70 -10.23 8.96
N ALA A 6 -11.15 -9.12 8.47
CA ALA A 6 -10.84 -8.98 7.04
C ALA A 6 -9.59 -9.81 6.70
N ARG A 7 -9.73 -11.15 6.63
CA ARG A 7 -8.71 -12.07 6.12
C ARG A 7 -9.20 -12.65 4.81
N SER A 8 -8.43 -12.45 3.75
CA SER A 8 -8.71 -13.08 2.46
C SER A 8 -7.93 -14.40 2.37
N ASP A 9 -8.63 -15.53 2.35
CA ASP A 9 -8.03 -16.85 2.12
C ASP A 9 -7.54 -17.01 0.66
N GLU A 10 -8.13 -16.24 -0.27
CA GLU A 10 -7.86 -16.26 -1.72
C GLU A 10 -7.36 -14.89 -2.25
N ARG A 11 -6.71 -14.84 -3.43
CA ARG A 11 -6.43 -13.57 -4.12
C ARG A 11 -7.73 -13.02 -4.67
N PHE A 12 -7.94 -11.73 -4.45
CA PHE A 12 -8.83 -11.00 -5.33
C PHE A 12 -8.19 -10.90 -6.72
N SER A 13 -9.00 -11.11 -7.77
CA SER A 13 -8.58 -10.79 -9.13
C SER A 13 -8.09 -9.35 -9.19
N ARG A 14 -7.12 -9.06 -10.06
CA ARG A 14 -6.53 -7.70 -10.16
C ARG A 14 -7.55 -6.58 -10.43
N TYR A 15 -8.71 -6.93 -10.97
CA TYR A 15 -9.82 -6.00 -11.26
C TYR A 15 -10.81 -5.83 -10.11
N SER A 16 -10.72 -6.67 -9.08
CA SER A 16 -11.56 -6.60 -7.90
C SER A 16 -11.05 -5.55 -6.89
N PHE A 17 -9.86 -4.99 -7.12
CA PHE A 17 -9.32 -3.88 -6.36
C PHE A 17 -9.48 -2.56 -7.12
N ALA A 18 -9.72 -1.48 -6.39
CA ALA A 18 -9.92 -0.17 -6.96
C ALA A 18 -8.68 0.27 -7.76
N SER A 19 -8.87 0.82 -8.97
CA SER A 19 -7.73 1.29 -9.77
C SER A 19 -7.14 2.56 -9.14
N ILE A 20 -5.98 2.39 -8.50
CA ILE A 20 -5.23 3.48 -7.86
C ILE A 20 -4.24 4.18 -8.81
N THR A 21 -4.09 3.70 -10.05
CA THR A 21 -3.05 4.19 -10.96
C THR A 21 -3.42 5.57 -11.53
N ASN A 22 -2.39 6.40 -11.74
CA ASN A 22 -2.50 7.72 -12.39
C ASN A 22 -3.49 8.69 -11.74
N ARG A 23 -3.70 8.62 -10.42
CA ARG A 23 -4.62 9.49 -9.69
C ARG A 23 -4.20 9.64 -8.25
N SER A 24 -4.67 10.70 -7.61
CA SER A 24 -4.54 10.86 -6.16
C SER A 24 -5.57 9.99 -5.44
N TRP A 25 -5.22 9.52 -4.25
CA TRP A 25 -6.11 8.71 -3.43
C TRP A 25 -5.69 8.81 -1.96
N ARG A 26 -6.63 8.46 -1.09
CA ARG A 26 -6.40 8.33 0.35
C ARG A 26 -6.80 6.95 0.78
N MET A 27 -5.96 6.28 1.54
CA MET A 27 -6.29 5.01 2.18
C MET A 27 -6.26 5.17 3.69
N THR A 28 -7.26 4.62 4.37
CA THR A 28 -7.28 4.47 5.84
C THR A 28 -7.40 3.00 6.19
N ALA A 29 -6.54 2.51 7.08
CA ALA A 29 -6.56 1.15 7.61
C ALA A 29 -6.69 1.18 9.13
N ASP A 30 -7.78 0.60 9.64
CA ASP A 30 -8.01 0.41 11.07
C ASP A 30 -7.49 -0.98 11.47
N ILE A 31 -6.42 -1.01 12.27
CA ILE A 31 -5.74 -2.24 12.67
C ILE A 31 -5.67 -2.39 14.18
N VAL A 32 -5.41 -3.61 14.65
CA VAL A 32 -5.05 -3.92 16.03
C VAL A 32 -3.68 -4.56 16.04
N VAL A 33 -2.68 -3.85 16.55
CA VAL A 33 -1.33 -4.36 16.74
C VAL A 33 -1.37 -5.35 17.92
N PRO A 34 -0.93 -6.61 17.73
CA PRO A 34 -0.96 -7.61 18.79
C PRO A 34 0.09 -7.32 19.87
N GLN A 35 0.03 -8.06 20.99
CA GLN A 35 1.03 -7.95 22.08
C GLN A 35 2.43 -8.42 21.71
N LYS A 36 2.53 -9.30 20.69
CA LYS A 36 3.79 -9.71 20.07
C LYS A 36 4.09 -8.77 18.90
N SER A 37 5.13 -9.04 18.11
CA SER A 37 5.37 -8.29 16.88
C SER A 37 4.14 -8.27 15.97
N GLY A 38 3.84 -7.09 15.45
CA GLY A 38 2.82 -6.78 14.45
C GLY A 38 3.35 -6.84 13.01
N ASP A 39 4.52 -7.40 12.76
CA ASP A 39 5.09 -7.49 11.41
C ASP A 39 4.20 -8.31 10.47
N GLY A 40 3.91 -7.74 9.30
CA GLY A 40 3.09 -8.38 8.28
C GLY A 40 2.44 -7.37 7.33
N ALA A 41 1.88 -7.86 6.23
CA ALA A 41 1.24 -6.98 5.26
C ALA A 41 -0.20 -6.63 5.67
N ILE A 42 -0.54 -5.33 5.64
CA ILE A 42 -1.91 -4.85 5.85
C ILE A 42 -2.68 -4.95 4.54
N VAL A 43 -2.10 -4.42 3.47
CA VAL A 43 -2.56 -4.57 2.09
C VAL A 43 -1.36 -4.67 1.16
N ALA A 44 -1.43 -5.59 0.21
CA ALA A 44 -0.45 -5.73 -0.84
C ALA A 44 -1.15 -5.94 -2.19
N GLN A 45 -0.69 -5.25 -3.22
CA GLN A 45 -1.12 -5.47 -4.59
C GLN A 45 0.08 -5.45 -5.53
N GLY A 46 0.26 -6.52 -6.30
CA GLY A 46 1.43 -6.69 -7.17
C GLY A 46 2.63 -7.29 -6.42
N SER A 47 3.84 -6.86 -6.75
CA SER A 47 5.09 -7.43 -6.22
C SER A 47 6.25 -6.43 -6.23
N ARG A 48 7.44 -6.86 -5.81
CA ARG A 48 8.71 -6.11 -5.96
C ARG A 48 9.08 -5.79 -7.41
N LEU A 49 8.44 -6.44 -8.38
CA LEU A 49 8.64 -6.19 -9.82
C LEU A 49 7.77 -5.03 -10.29
N ASN A 50 6.54 -4.96 -9.79
CA ASN A 50 5.59 -3.89 -10.03
C ASN A 50 4.41 -4.02 -9.04
N GLY A 51 4.29 -3.10 -8.08
CA GLY A 51 3.28 -3.24 -7.01
C GLY A 51 3.40 -2.20 -5.91
N TRP A 52 2.40 -2.16 -5.04
CA TRP A 52 2.32 -1.25 -3.91
C TRP A 52 1.71 -1.96 -2.70
N GLY A 53 1.92 -1.36 -1.52
CA GLY A 53 1.25 -1.84 -0.32
C GLY A 53 1.56 -1.02 0.90
N LEU A 54 0.83 -1.33 1.96
CA LEU A 54 1.11 -0.90 3.32
C LEU A 54 1.41 -2.15 4.14
N VAL A 55 2.57 -2.18 4.77
CA VAL A 55 3.06 -3.29 5.59
C VAL A 55 3.55 -2.77 6.93
N MET A 56 3.54 -3.62 7.95
CA MET A 56 4.25 -3.41 9.20
C MET A 56 5.61 -4.10 9.11
N LEU A 57 6.69 -3.36 9.37
CA LEU A 57 8.06 -3.89 9.41
C LEU A 57 8.79 -3.35 10.63
N ASN A 58 9.32 -4.24 11.47
CA ASN A 58 9.82 -3.91 12.80
C ASN A 58 8.80 -3.09 13.61
N ASP A 59 7.52 -3.49 13.52
CA ASP A 59 6.37 -2.83 14.14
C ASP A 59 6.12 -1.39 13.64
N LYS A 60 6.73 -0.98 12.52
CA LYS A 60 6.54 0.35 11.92
C LYS A 60 5.68 0.30 10.66
N PRO A 61 4.69 1.21 10.52
CA PRO A 61 3.93 1.31 9.29
C PRO A 61 4.85 1.75 8.15
N THR A 62 4.82 1.01 7.05
CA THR A 62 5.69 1.20 5.90
C THR A 62 4.87 1.14 4.63
N PHE A 63 4.82 2.26 3.90
CA PHE A 63 4.28 2.31 2.55
C PHE A 63 5.36 1.96 1.52
N MET A 64 5.00 1.15 0.54
CA MET A 64 5.89 0.76 -0.56
C MET A 64 5.26 1.04 -1.93
N ASN A 65 6.08 1.53 -2.86
CA ASN A 65 5.73 1.67 -4.27
C ASN A 65 6.88 1.18 -5.15
N ASN A 66 6.65 0.12 -5.90
CA ASN A 66 7.57 -0.47 -6.85
C ASN A 66 7.04 -0.22 -8.26
N ALA A 67 7.52 0.82 -8.92
CA ALA A 67 7.09 1.13 -10.29
C ALA A 67 7.78 0.27 -11.35
N SER A 68 8.89 -0.39 -11.02
CA SER A 68 9.69 -1.22 -11.93
C SER A 68 10.59 -2.20 -11.17
N ILE A 69 11.21 -3.14 -11.90
CA ILE A 69 12.29 -3.99 -11.41
C ILE A 69 13.58 -3.22 -11.07
N LEU A 70 13.70 -1.99 -11.55
CA LEU A 70 14.87 -1.14 -11.32
C LEU A 70 14.80 -0.49 -9.95
N ASP A 71 15.84 -0.67 -9.13
CA ASP A 71 15.86 -0.22 -7.73
C ASP A 71 15.58 1.28 -7.55
N ARG A 72 16.04 2.12 -8.49
CA ARG A 72 15.77 3.57 -8.47
C ARG A 72 14.29 3.96 -8.58
N TYR A 73 13.42 3.03 -8.95
CA TYR A 73 11.97 3.20 -9.05
C TYR A 73 11.21 2.38 -7.99
N ARG A 74 11.93 1.92 -6.97
CA ARG A 74 11.34 1.40 -5.74
C ARG A 74 11.44 2.49 -4.68
N THR A 75 10.34 2.72 -3.97
CA THR A 75 10.28 3.73 -2.92
C THR A 75 9.63 3.12 -1.69
N ARG A 76 10.26 3.35 -0.54
CA ARG A 76 9.77 2.96 0.78
C ARG A 76 9.64 4.21 1.64
N ILE A 77 8.51 4.36 2.31
CA ILE A 77 8.21 5.47 3.21
C ILE A 77 7.74 4.85 4.52
N ALA A 78 8.61 4.85 5.53
CA ALA A 78 8.37 4.20 6.80
C ALA A 78 8.21 5.24 7.90
N GLY A 79 7.26 5.02 8.82
CA GLY A 79 7.17 5.77 10.06
C GLY A 79 8.47 5.66 10.86
N SER A 80 8.78 6.70 11.64
CA SER A 80 9.98 6.69 12.51
C SER A 80 9.84 5.78 13.73
N GLU A 81 8.62 5.60 14.23
CA GLU A 81 8.32 4.93 15.49
C GLU A 81 7.59 3.60 15.28
N ALA A 82 7.88 2.64 16.17
CA ALA A 82 7.14 1.40 16.28
C ALA A 82 5.79 1.65 16.97
N LEU A 83 4.74 0.97 16.51
CA LEU A 83 3.42 1.07 17.11
C LEU A 83 3.32 0.16 18.32
N ASN A 84 2.70 0.68 19.38
CA ASN A 84 2.46 -0.09 20.60
C ASN A 84 1.32 -1.11 20.36
N PRO A 85 1.22 -2.19 21.15
CA PRO A 85 0.09 -3.09 21.11
C PRO A 85 -1.24 -2.41 21.45
N SER A 86 -1.96 -1.93 20.43
CA SER A 86 -3.26 -1.30 20.57
C SER A 86 -3.97 -1.15 19.23
N ALA A 87 -5.15 -0.52 19.25
CA ALA A 87 -5.86 -0.13 18.04
C ALA A 87 -5.22 1.14 17.45
N HIS A 88 -4.92 1.11 16.15
CA HIS A 88 -4.35 2.24 15.44
C HIS A 88 -5.06 2.44 14.10
N GLN A 89 -5.18 3.70 13.68
CA GLN A 89 -5.56 4.05 12.33
C GLN A 89 -4.33 4.52 11.55
N ILE A 90 -4.01 3.83 10.47
CA ILE A 90 -2.94 4.25 9.56
C ILE A 90 -3.56 4.88 8.31
N THR A 91 -3.12 6.07 7.96
CA THR A 91 -3.54 6.77 6.74
C THR A 91 -2.38 6.90 5.76
N VAL A 92 -2.65 6.60 4.50
CA VAL A 92 -1.76 6.93 3.37
C VAL A 92 -2.46 7.97 2.51
N ASP A 93 -1.96 9.19 2.50
CA ASP A 93 -2.35 10.24 1.57
C ASP A 93 -1.40 10.24 0.37
N PHE A 94 -1.90 9.82 -0.79
CA PHE A 94 -1.13 9.73 -2.03
C PHE A 94 -1.51 10.87 -2.97
N ALA A 95 -0.65 11.88 -3.07
CA ALA A 95 -0.81 13.03 -3.95
C ALA A 95 -0.06 12.79 -5.26
N TYR A 96 -0.78 12.36 -6.30
CA TYR A 96 -0.24 12.16 -7.64
C TYR A 96 0.01 13.50 -8.34
N ASP A 97 1.15 13.65 -9.03
CA ASP A 97 1.48 14.92 -9.69
C ASP A 97 0.61 15.23 -10.90
N GLY A 98 0.06 14.21 -11.57
CA GLY A 98 -0.67 14.39 -12.82
C GLY A 98 0.22 14.67 -14.04
N GLY A 99 -0.39 15.15 -15.11
CA GLY A 99 0.28 15.62 -16.35
C GLY A 99 0.78 14.53 -17.30
N LYS A 100 1.12 13.34 -16.81
CA LYS A 100 1.51 12.18 -17.65
C LYS A 100 1.17 10.88 -16.96
N ARG A 101 1.27 9.74 -17.66
CA ARG A 101 1.17 8.41 -17.03
C ARG A 101 2.42 8.09 -16.22
N GLY A 102 2.24 7.52 -15.03
CA GLY A 102 3.33 7.17 -14.12
C GLY A 102 4.14 8.36 -13.64
N ALA A 103 3.52 9.54 -13.55
CA ALA A 103 4.12 10.73 -12.93
C ALA A 103 4.52 10.44 -11.48
N GLY A 104 5.27 11.36 -10.86
CA GLY A 104 5.64 11.22 -9.48
C GLY A 104 4.44 11.34 -8.53
N ALA A 105 4.71 11.13 -7.26
CA ALA A 105 3.75 11.40 -6.20
C ALA A 105 4.46 11.79 -4.91
N THR A 106 3.78 12.59 -4.10
CA THR A 106 4.15 12.81 -2.71
C THR A 106 3.22 11.98 -1.83
N VAL A 107 3.79 11.23 -0.89
CA VAL A 107 3.02 10.40 0.01
C VAL A 107 3.24 10.88 1.43
N GLN A 108 2.14 11.09 2.16
CA GLN A 108 2.14 11.32 3.59
C GLN A 108 1.56 10.09 4.29
N LEU A 109 2.29 9.60 5.29
CA LEU A 109 1.87 8.51 6.15
C LEU A 109 1.52 9.09 7.51
N LEU A 110 0.30 8.82 7.98
CA LEU A 110 -0.17 9.26 9.28
C LEU A 110 -0.55 8.06 10.14
N VAL A 111 -0.35 8.19 11.45
CA VAL A 111 -0.78 7.25 12.48
C VAL A 111 -1.64 8.04 13.46
N ASP A 112 -2.88 7.61 13.65
CA ASP A 112 -3.85 8.26 14.55
C ASP A 112 -4.00 9.77 14.30
N GLY A 113 -3.90 10.16 13.01
CA GLY A 113 -3.98 11.55 12.56
C GLY A 113 -2.68 12.37 12.68
N ALA A 114 -1.63 11.84 13.32
CA ALA A 114 -0.32 12.48 13.38
C ALA A 114 0.58 12.02 12.23
N GLN A 115 1.36 12.95 11.66
CA GLN A 115 2.29 12.61 10.57
C GLN A 115 3.42 11.71 11.10
N ALA A 116 3.50 10.49 10.58
CA ALA A 116 4.55 9.53 10.90
C ALA A 116 5.70 9.57 9.90
N ALA A 117 5.41 9.86 8.63
CA ALA A 117 6.43 10.04 7.59
C ALA A 117 5.88 10.82 6.38
N THR A 118 6.80 11.36 5.58
CA THR A 118 6.52 11.90 4.25
C THR A 118 7.62 11.48 3.29
N GLY A 119 7.29 11.27 2.02
CA GLY A 119 8.28 10.87 1.05
C GLY A 119 7.88 11.14 -0.39
N ARG A 120 8.90 11.19 -1.25
CA ARG A 120 8.77 11.48 -2.66
C ARG A 120 8.94 10.22 -3.49
N ILE A 121 7.96 9.93 -4.35
CA ILE A 121 8.03 8.92 -5.39
C ILE A 121 8.36 9.63 -6.70
N SER A 122 9.51 9.33 -7.28
CA SER A 122 9.96 9.94 -8.55
C SER A 122 9.15 9.44 -9.75
N ARG A 123 8.68 8.20 -9.68
CA ARG A 123 7.88 7.52 -10.71
C ARG A 123 6.94 6.53 -10.06
N THR A 124 5.65 6.65 -10.37
CA THR A 124 4.62 5.74 -9.87
C THR A 124 4.30 4.64 -10.89
N ILE A 125 3.47 3.68 -10.48
CA ILE A 125 2.93 2.64 -11.35
C ILE A 125 1.95 3.27 -12.35
N GLY A 126 2.41 3.47 -13.59
CA GLY A 126 1.65 4.16 -14.64
C GLY A 126 0.81 3.27 -15.56
N ALA A 127 0.96 1.94 -15.46
CA ALA A 127 0.32 0.96 -16.35
C ALA A 127 -0.18 -0.27 -15.56
N LEU A 128 -0.74 -1.26 -16.26
CA LEU A 128 -1.29 -2.49 -15.69
C LEU A 128 -0.30 -3.16 -14.72
N MET A 129 -0.74 -3.34 -13.48
CA MET A 129 -0.02 -4.12 -12.48
C MET A 129 0.08 -5.58 -12.90
N ALA A 130 1.28 -6.17 -12.76
CA ALA A 130 1.55 -7.53 -13.17
C ALA A 130 0.60 -8.53 -12.47
N SER A 131 0.07 -9.48 -13.24
CA SER A 131 -0.93 -10.46 -12.80
C SER A 131 -0.48 -11.35 -11.62
N GLU A 132 0.83 -11.55 -11.45
CA GLU A 132 1.38 -12.51 -10.49
C GLU A 132 1.34 -12.08 -9.01
N GLY A 133 0.87 -10.87 -8.69
CA GLY A 133 0.69 -10.43 -7.31
C GLY A 133 -0.75 -10.47 -6.79
N GLY A 134 -1.75 -10.35 -7.67
CA GLY A 134 -3.14 -10.05 -7.28
C GLY A 134 -3.22 -8.90 -6.27
N ALA A 135 -4.33 -8.81 -5.53
CA ALA A 135 -4.43 -7.98 -4.33
C ALA A 135 -4.81 -8.87 -3.15
N SER A 136 -4.20 -8.62 -1.99
CA SER A 136 -4.46 -9.33 -0.74
C SER A 136 -4.50 -8.39 0.45
N ILE A 137 -5.34 -8.74 1.43
CA ILE A 137 -5.42 -8.09 2.74
C ILE A 137 -4.85 -9.03 3.78
N ALA A 138 -4.19 -8.48 4.81
CA ALA A 138 -3.59 -9.21 5.93
C ALA A 138 -2.44 -10.17 5.54
N ARG A 139 -2.00 -10.19 4.28
CA ARG A 139 -0.85 -10.98 3.83
C ARG A 139 -0.27 -10.46 2.53
N ASP A 140 1.03 -10.70 2.35
CA ASP A 140 1.73 -10.60 1.07
C ASP A 140 2.35 -11.97 0.76
N TYR A 141 2.19 -12.48 -0.45
CA TYR A 141 2.58 -13.85 -0.76
C TYR A 141 2.99 -14.06 -2.22
N GLY A 142 3.73 -15.14 -2.47
CA GLY A 142 4.36 -15.41 -3.76
C GLY A 142 5.57 -14.48 -3.95
N THR A 143 5.56 -13.67 -5.01
CA THR A 143 6.57 -12.63 -5.20
C THR A 143 6.19 -11.39 -4.37
N THR A 144 6.74 -11.29 -3.16
CA THR A 144 6.49 -10.19 -2.20
C THR A 144 6.90 -8.81 -2.72
N LEU A 145 6.39 -7.74 -2.09
CA LEU A 145 6.74 -6.34 -2.38
C LEU A 145 8.19 -5.99 -2.00
N SER A 146 8.79 -6.70 -1.04
CA SER A 146 10.19 -6.53 -0.63
C SER A 146 10.88 -7.87 -0.41
N ALA A 147 12.21 -7.89 -0.58
CA ALA A 147 13.07 -9.02 -0.23
C ALA A 147 13.39 -9.09 1.27
N GLU A 148 13.00 -8.08 2.05
CA GLU A 148 13.26 -8.00 3.50
C GLU A 148 12.42 -8.99 4.33
N TYR A 149 11.41 -9.62 3.72
CA TYR A 149 10.54 -10.57 4.40
C TYR A 149 10.17 -11.74 3.48
N ALA A 150 9.86 -12.88 4.09
CA ALA A 150 9.49 -14.10 3.38
C ALA A 150 7.98 -14.17 3.13
N SER A 151 7.60 -14.88 2.07
CA SER A 151 6.20 -15.24 1.80
C SER A 151 5.79 -16.49 2.60
N PRO A 152 4.58 -16.55 3.18
CA PRO A 152 3.62 -15.46 3.29
C PRO A 152 3.98 -14.51 4.45
N PHE A 153 3.92 -13.21 4.19
CA PHE A 153 4.13 -12.18 5.20
C PHE A 153 2.78 -11.76 5.80
N THR A 154 2.25 -12.63 6.66
CA THR A 154 0.91 -12.52 7.24
C THR A 154 0.91 -11.56 8.42
N TYR A 155 -0.01 -10.59 8.42
CA TYR A 155 -0.24 -9.72 9.56
C TYR A 155 -0.90 -10.51 10.71
N PRO A 156 -0.25 -10.57 11.90
CA PRO A 156 -0.72 -11.41 13.00
C PRO A 156 -1.87 -10.78 13.79
N GLY A 157 -2.08 -9.47 13.64
CA GLY A 157 -3.15 -8.74 14.29
C GLY A 157 -4.49 -8.80 13.54
N ASP A 158 -5.39 -7.91 13.93
CA ASP A 158 -6.70 -7.74 13.29
C ASP A 158 -6.70 -6.53 12.37
N ILE A 159 -7.30 -6.69 11.19
CA ILE A 159 -7.63 -5.58 10.30
C ILE A 159 -9.15 -5.45 10.33
N ARG A 160 -9.64 -4.36 10.93
CA ARG A 160 -11.09 -4.13 11.08
C ARG A 160 -11.68 -3.55 9.81
N LYS A 161 -10.95 -2.64 9.16
CA LYS A 161 -11.44 -1.90 8.01
C LYS A 161 -10.28 -1.36 7.17
N ILE A 162 -10.45 -1.41 5.85
CA ILE A 162 -9.64 -0.64 4.91
C ILE A 162 -10.59 0.11 3.99
N VAL A 163 -10.36 1.40 3.84
CA VAL A 163 -11.09 2.27 2.90
C VAL A 163 -10.08 2.91 1.97
N ILE A 164 -10.39 2.95 0.68
CA ILE A 164 -9.61 3.65 -0.33
C ILE A 164 -10.52 4.64 -1.05
N ASP A 165 -10.32 5.92 -0.80
CA ASP A 165 -11.02 7.02 -1.44
C ASP A 165 -10.24 7.47 -2.68
N LEU A 166 -10.79 7.21 -3.86
CA LEU A 166 -10.17 7.58 -5.13
C LEU A 166 -10.60 8.98 -5.56
N LYS A 167 -9.63 9.84 -5.91
CA LYS A 167 -9.93 11.10 -6.61
C LYS A 167 -10.09 10.82 -8.11
N PRO A 168 -10.86 11.63 -8.86
CA PRO A 168 -10.97 11.51 -10.32
C PRO A 168 -9.59 11.42 -11.00
N THR A 169 -9.50 10.66 -12.09
CA THR A 169 -8.25 10.56 -12.85
C THR A 169 -8.08 11.89 -13.58
N PRO A 170 -6.93 12.59 -13.46
CA PRO A 170 -6.67 13.76 -14.27
C PRO A 170 -6.76 13.39 -15.75
N GLN A 171 -7.48 14.19 -16.53
CA GLN A 171 -7.48 14.02 -17.99
C GLN A 171 -6.07 14.29 -18.51
N VAL A 172 -5.49 13.32 -19.22
CA VAL A 172 -4.29 13.57 -20.02
C VAL A 172 -4.81 14.13 -21.36
N PRO A 173 -4.40 15.34 -21.78
CA PRO A 173 -4.77 15.86 -23.09
C PRO A 173 -4.41 14.84 -24.16
N ASN A 174 -5.31 14.60 -25.11
CA ASN A 174 -5.01 13.73 -26.24
C ASN A 174 -3.87 14.38 -27.05
N GLU A 175 -2.71 13.72 -27.12
CA GLU A 175 -1.70 14.04 -28.13
C GLU A 175 -2.23 13.56 -29.48
N ASN A 176 -3.03 14.38 -30.14
CA ASN A 176 -3.37 14.32 -31.57
C ASN A 176 -4.06 15.64 -31.96
N GLU A 177 -3.26 16.63 -32.34
CA GLU A 177 -3.56 17.61 -33.40
C GLU A 177 -2.29 17.82 -34.22
#